data_AF-A0A2I7SGL5-F1
#
_entry.id   AF-A0A2I7SGL5-F1
#
_cell.length_a   1.000
_cell.length_b   1.000
_cell.length_c   1.000
_cell.angle_alpha   90.00
_cell.angle_beta   90.00
_cell.angle_gamma   90.00
#
_symmetry.space_group_name_H-M   'P 1'
#
loop_
_entity.id
_entity.type
_entity.pdbx_description
1 polymer ?
#
loop_
_entity_poly.entity_id
_entity_poly.type
_entity_poly.pdbx_seq_one_letter_code
_entity_poly.pdbx_strand_id
1 'polypeptide(L)'
;MKNIIKNAKKGILLLALTVTMVSFANENSIYNVSVVANKTTLTINHVKEGNLLSLKNALGQVIASETIKTTGKYTREFDLSFLSNGNYMFEVDKGLEINEIPFSIKSGEALFNKNEEKVIYKPFIRVSADMVFVSKLAIDGEPLDIEILFTPKNSMNSTVVVSEKIKNKDKIERAYQLSSARPGEYQVILRTAGRRFEKKI
;
A
#
# COMPACT_ATOMS: atom_id res chain seq x y z
N MET A 1 -2.60 -53.49 -24.40
CA MET A 1 -1.92 -52.26 -24.91
C MET A 1 -2.72 -50.97 -24.73
N LYS A 2 -4.04 -50.92 -24.97
CA LYS A 2 -4.86 -49.68 -24.82
C LYS A 2 -4.80 -49.04 -23.41
N ASN A 3 -4.76 -49.85 -22.35
CA ASN A 3 -4.71 -49.34 -20.96
C ASN A 3 -3.35 -48.74 -20.58
N ILE A 4 -2.25 -49.25 -21.15
CA ILE A 4 -0.89 -48.74 -20.92
C ILE A 4 -0.75 -47.34 -21.54
N ILE A 5 -1.23 -47.17 -22.78
CA ILE A 5 -1.23 -45.86 -23.46
C ILE A 5 -2.14 -44.87 -22.72
N LYS A 6 -3.31 -45.31 -22.21
CA LYS A 6 -4.23 -44.46 -21.44
C LYS A 6 -3.62 -44.01 -20.11
N ASN A 7 -2.91 -44.90 -19.41
CA ASN A 7 -2.24 -44.58 -18.15
C ASN A 7 -0.98 -43.72 -18.36
N ALA A 8 -0.22 -43.96 -19.44
CA ALA A 8 0.91 -43.11 -19.84
C ALA A 8 0.46 -41.68 -20.18
N LYS A 9 -0.66 -41.51 -20.91
CA LYS A 9 -1.24 -40.19 -21.19
C LYS A 9 -1.67 -39.45 -19.91
N LYS A 10 -2.22 -40.16 -18.92
CA LYS A 10 -2.55 -39.57 -17.60
C LYS A 10 -1.30 -39.16 -16.82
N GLY A 11 -0.24 -39.97 -16.86
CA GLY A 11 1.05 -39.65 -16.24
C GLY A 11 1.71 -38.41 -16.86
N ILE A 12 1.71 -38.30 -18.19
CA ILE A 12 2.23 -37.13 -18.92
C ILE A 12 1.44 -35.86 -18.58
N LEU A 13 0.10 -35.96 -18.48
CA LEU A 13 -0.75 -34.83 -18.09
C LEU A 13 -0.46 -34.35 -16.66
N LEU A 14 -0.23 -35.29 -15.72
CA LEU A 14 0.11 -34.96 -14.34
C LEU A 14 1.50 -34.29 -14.26
N LEU A 15 2.48 -34.77 -15.02
CA LEU A 15 3.81 -34.15 -15.11
C LEU A 15 3.74 -32.73 -15.67
N ALA A 16 2.99 -32.53 -16.75
CA ALA A 16 2.81 -31.21 -17.37
C ALA A 16 2.17 -30.19 -16.39
N LEU A 17 1.19 -30.61 -15.60
CA LEU A 17 0.58 -29.76 -14.56
C LEU A 17 1.59 -29.38 -13.46
N THR A 18 2.41 -30.33 -13.00
CA THR A 18 3.43 -30.03 -11.97
C THR A 18 4.53 -29.07 -12.45
N VAL A 19 4.95 -29.15 -13.71
CA VAL A 19 5.96 -28.25 -14.29
C VAL A 19 5.44 -26.80 -14.37
N THR A 20 4.16 -26.58 -14.64
CA THR A 20 3.59 -25.22 -14.69
C THR A 20 3.52 -24.52 -13.34
N MET A 21 3.47 -25.27 -12.22
CA MET A 21 3.38 -24.69 -10.88
C MET A 21 4.73 -24.18 -10.35
N VAL A 22 5.86 -24.70 -10.84
CA VAL A 22 7.20 -24.32 -10.37
C VAL A 22 7.70 -23.01 -11.01
N SER A 23 7.15 -22.60 -12.16
CA SER A 23 7.56 -21.38 -12.86
C SER A 23 6.98 -20.08 -12.28
N PHE A 24 6.08 -20.15 -11.30
CA PHE A 24 5.53 -18.97 -10.63
C PHE A 24 6.22 -18.61 -9.30
N ALA A 25 7.28 -19.32 -8.92
CA ALA A 25 8.10 -18.98 -7.77
C ALA A 25 9.30 -18.13 -8.20
N ASN A 26 9.05 -16.87 -8.55
CA ASN A 26 10.11 -15.86 -8.50
C ASN A 26 9.73 -14.94 -7.35
N GLU A 27 10.63 -14.72 -6.38
CA GLU A 27 10.47 -13.64 -5.40
C GLU A 27 10.44 -12.32 -6.19
N ASN A 28 9.24 -11.91 -6.59
CA ASN A 28 9.03 -10.66 -7.29
C ASN A 28 9.13 -9.55 -6.25
N SER A 29 10.36 -9.15 -5.92
CA SER A 29 10.59 -7.96 -5.10
C SER A 29 9.83 -6.79 -5.74
N ILE A 30 9.06 -6.06 -4.93
CA ILE A 30 8.18 -4.97 -5.41
C ILE A 30 9.02 -3.87 -6.06
N TYR A 31 10.30 -3.80 -5.71
CA TYR A 31 11.29 -2.94 -6.35
C TYR A 31 12.68 -3.60 -6.35
N ASN A 32 13.62 -2.99 -7.07
CA ASN A 32 15.04 -3.27 -7.03
C ASN A 32 15.80 -1.94 -6.95
N VAL A 33 16.86 -1.89 -6.15
CA VAL A 33 17.74 -0.72 -6.05
C VAL A 33 19.19 -1.15 -6.28
N SER A 34 19.92 -0.37 -7.06
CA SER A 34 21.35 -0.55 -7.29
C SER A 34 22.08 0.78 -7.21
N VAL A 35 23.23 0.79 -6.55
CA VAL A 35 24.10 1.97 -6.44
C VAL A 35 25.39 1.69 -7.21
N VAL A 36 25.66 2.48 -8.25
CA VAL A 36 26.87 2.37 -9.09
C VAL A 36 27.46 3.76 -9.27
N ALA A 37 28.72 3.95 -8.87
CA ALA A 37 29.44 5.23 -9.01
C ALA A 37 28.61 6.45 -8.51
N ASN A 38 28.07 6.36 -7.29
CA ASN A 38 27.23 7.39 -6.63
C ASN A 38 25.88 7.68 -7.30
N LYS A 39 25.49 6.93 -8.33
CA LYS A 39 24.15 6.97 -8.91
C LYS A 39 23.29 5.86 -8.35
N THR A 40 22.12 6.22 -7.86
CA THR A 40 21.12 5.27 -7.35
C THR A 40 20.08 5.02 -8.43
N THR A 41 19.97 3.78 -8.90
CA THR A 41 18.91 3.37 -9.82
C THR A 41 17.82 2.65 -9.02
N LEU A 42 16.62 3.20 -9.03
CA LEU A 42 15.44 2.60 -8.44
C LEU A 42 14.53 2.04 -9.55
N THR A 43 14.23 0.76 -9.46
CA THR A 43 13.31 0.06 -10.34
C THR A 43 12.10 -0.39 -9.52
N ILE A 44 10.90 0.03 -9.89
CA ILE A 44 9.65 -0.31 -9.22
C ILE A 44 8.80 -1.17 -10.16
N ASN A 45 8.35 -2.32 -9.66
CA ASN A 45 7.51 -3.24 -10.40
C ASN A 45 6.02 -2.96 -10.12
N HIS A 46 5.16 -3.32 -11.08
CA HIS A 46 3.70 -3.22 -10.99
C HIS A 46 3.18 -1.81 -10.65
N VAL A 47 3.81 -0.78 -11.20
CA VAL A 47 3.28 0.60 -11.13
C VAL A 47 2.10 0.76 -12.08
N LYS A 48 1.26 1.75 -11.81
CA LYS A 48 0.23 2.24 -12.73
C LYS A 48 0.45 3.72 -12.99
N GLU A 49 -0.03 4.16 -14.15
CA GLU A 49 -0.11 5.59 -14.45
C GLU A 49 -0.87 6.32 -13.31
N GLY A 50 -0.32 7.45 -12.86
CA GLY A 50 -0.85 8.23 -11.75
C GLY A 50 -0.33 7.84 -10.37
N ASN A 51 0.46 6.76 -10.23
CA ASN A 51 1.17 6.48 -8.97
C ASN A 51 2.18 7.60 -8.67
N LEU A 52 2.41 7.91 -7.40
CA LEU A 52 3.29 8.99 -6.98
C LEU A 52 4.57 8.41 -6.36
N LEU A 53 5.72 8.78 -6.91
CA LEU A 53 7.03 8.52 -6.30
C LEU A 53 7.49 9.78 -5.57
N SER A 54 7.86 9.66 -4.30
CA SER A 54 8.37 10.76 -3.48
C SER A 54 9.68 10.38 -2.80
N LEU A 55 10.62 11.33 -2.75
CA LEU A 55 11.77 11.30 -1.86
C LEU A 55 11.44 12.10 -0.61
N LYS A 56 11.59 11.50 0.56
CA LYS A 56 11.27 12.12 1.87
C LYS A 56 12.46 12.05 2.82
N ASN A 57 12.52 13.00 3.75
CA ASN A 57 13.46 12.95 4.89
C ASN A 57 12.91 12.09 6.05
N ALA A 58 13.70 11.95 7.11
CA ALA A 58 13.33 11.21 8.32
C ALA A 58 12.04 11.70 9.02
N LEU A 59 11.64 12.96 8.82
CA LEU A 59 10.40 13.53 9.36
C LEU A 59 9.19 13.30 8.44
N GLY A 60 9.37 12.59 7.32
CA GLY A 60 8.33 12.36 6.31
C GLY A 60 8.04 13.55 5.41
N GLN A 61 8.85 14.62 5.47
CA GLN A 61 8.69 15.79 4.61
C GLN A 61 9.18 15.46 3.19
N VAL A 62 8.39 15.85 2.19
CA VAL A 62 8.71 15.63 0.77
C VAL A 62 9.80 16.59 0.32
N ILE A 63 10.91 16.03 -0.18
CA ILE A 63 12.03 16.76 -0.78
C ILE A 63 11.79 16.90 -2.29
N ALA A 64 11.39 15.82 -2.94
CA ALA A 64 11.09 15.77 -4.37
C ALA A 64 9.98 14.74 -4.61
N SER A 65 9.18 14.94 -5.66
CA SER A 65 8.15 13.98 -6.05
C SER A 65 7.86 14.05 -7.54
N GLU A 66 7.40 12.94 -8.11
CA GLU A 66 6.97 12.86 -9.50
C GLU A 66 5.81 11.86 -9.66
N THR A 67 4.88 12.22 -10.55
CA THR A 67 3.80 11.31 -10.96
C THR A 67 4.32 10.37 -12.05
N ILE A 68 4.22 9.07 -11.81
CA ILE A 68 4.60 8.02 -12.75
C ILE A 68 3.59 8.01 -13.91
N LYS A 69 4.10 8.09 -15.14
CA LYS A 69 3.32 8.15 -16.39
C LYS A 69 3.22 6.81 -17.14
N THR A 70 3.73 5.73 -16.54
CA THR A 70 3.79 4.41 -17.17
C THR A 70 3.12 3.36 -16.29
N THR A 71 2.72 2.25 -16.91
CA THR A 71 2.21 1.07 -16.22
C THR A 71 3.19 -0.09 -16.39
N GLY A 72 3.32 -0.95 -15.37
CA GLY A 72 4.23 -2.09 -15.38
C GLY A 72 5.52 -1.79 -14.63
N LYS A 73 6.66 -1.78 -15.33
CA LYS A 73 7.98 -1.52 -14.75
C LYS A 73 8.35 -0.04 -14.92
N TYR A 74 8.79 0.59 -13.83
CA TYR A 74 9.30 1.96 -13.83
C TYR A 74 10.75 1.95 -13.33
N THR A 75 11.65 2.63 -14.04
CA THR A 75 13.06 2.74 -13.63
C THR A 75 13.46 4.20 -13.65
N ARG A 76 14.07 4.66 -12.56
CA ARG A 76 14.53 6.04 -12.40
C ARG A 76 15.90 6.08 -11.76
N GLU A 77 16.77 6.91 -12.32
CA GLU A 77 18.08 7.22 -11.74
C GLU A 77 17.98 8.48 -10.87
N PHE A 78 18.65 8.44 -9.72
CA PHE A 78 18.78 9.52 -8.77
C PHE A 78 20.25 9.79 -8.49
N ASP A 79 20.65 11.05 -8.59
CA ASP A 79 21.86 11.56 -7.97
C ASP A 79 21.49 12.00 -6.55
N LEU A 80 21.97 11.28 -5.53
CA LEU A 80 21.67 11.55 -4.13
C LEU A 80 22.82 12.28 -3.42
N SER A 81 23.87 12.68 -4.15
CA SER A 81 25.08 13.31 -3.57
C SER A 81 24.80 14.68 -2.93
N PHE A 82 23.70 15.33 -3.30
CA PHE A 82 23.27 16.60 -2.73
C PHE A 82 22.65 16.47 -1.33
N LEU A 83 22.32 15.24 -0.90
CA LEU A 83 21.76 14.99 0.41
C LEU A 83 22.85 14.95 1.47
N SER A 84 22.59 15.63 2.59
CA SER A 84 23.43 15.52 3.79
C SER A 84 23.35 14.12 4.41
N ASN A 85 24.32 13.78 5.26
CA ASN A 85 24.25 12.57 6.06
C ASN A 85 22.95 12.53 6.89
N GLY A 86 22.23 11.42 6.84
CA GLY A 86 20.93 11.29 7.50
C GLY A 86 20.08 10.14 6.96
N ASN A 87 18.85 10.04 7.46
CA ASN A 87 17.88 9.03 7.04
C ASN A 87 16.83 9.62 6.09
N TYR A 88 16.51 8.86 5.07
CA TYR A 88 15.60 9.22 3.99
C TYR A 88 14.77 8.01 3.59
N MET A 89 13.75 8.24 2.78
CA MET A 89 13.00 7.15 2.15
C MET A 89 12.53 7.54 0.76
N PHE A 90 12.44 6.56 -0.13
CA PHE A 90 11.52 6.64 -1.25
C PHE A 90 10.15 6.12 -0.82
N GLU A 91 9.10 6.87 -1.10
CA GLU A 91 7.71 6.47 -0.90
C GLU A 91 7.04 6.32 -2.27
N VAL A 92 6.46 5.15 -2.53
CA VAL A 92 5.62 4.89 -3.70
C VAL A 92 4.18 4.80 -3.23
N ASP A 93 3.43 5.88 -3.40
CA ASP A 93 2.00 5.90 -3.15
C ASP A 93 1.27 5.27 -4.34
N LYS A 94 0.69 4.10 -4.09
CA LYS A 94 -0.22 3.41 -4.99
C LYS A 94 -1.64 3.50 -4.41
N GLY A 95 -2.64 3.27 -5.26
CA GLY A 95 -4.05 3.48 -4.91
C GLY A 95 -4.48 2.90 -3.54
N LEU A 96 -4.14 1.64 -3.25
CA LEU A 96 -4.51 0.95 -1.99
C LEU A 96 -3.31 0.54 -1.13
N GLU A 97 -2.08 0.85 -1.53
CA GLU A 97 -0.87 0.51 -0.77
C GLU A 97 0.17 1.62 -0.87
N ILE A 98 1.02 1.74 0.12
CA ILE A 98 2.18 2.62 0.11
C ILE A 98 3.40 1.75 0.36
N ASN A 99 4.41 1.86 -0.49
CA ASN A 99 5.68 1.18 -0.28
C ASN A 99 6.71 2.21 0.19
N GLU A 100 7.29 1.98 1.37
CA GLU A 100 8.35 2.80 1.94
C GLU A 100 9.68 2.03 1.81
N ILE A 101 10.65 2.69 1.17
CA ILE A 101 11.99 2.15 0.87
C ILE A 101 13.00 3.05 1.61
N PRO A 102 13.31 2.75 2.87
CA PRO A 102 14.22 3.56 3.67
C PRO A 102 15.67 3.36 3.23
N PHE A 103 16.46 4.42 3.38
CA PHE A 103 17.91 4.40 3.19
C PHE A 103 18.58 5.48 4.03
N SER A 104 19.88 5.33 4.23
CA SER A 104 20.70 6.36 4.88
C SER A 104 21.77 6.90 3.94
N ILE A 105 22.11 8.18 4.10
CA ILE A 105 23.27 8.78 3.45
C ILE A 105 24.40 8.81 4.48
N LYS A 106 25.54 8.23 4.14
CA LYS A 106 26.78 8.30 4.92
C LYS A 106 27.94 8.65 4.01
N SER A 107 28.59 9.78 4.29
CA SER A 107 29.73 10.28 3.51
C SER A 107 29.42 10.42 2.01
N GLY A 108 28.17 10.82 1.67
CA GLY A 108 27.72 10.96 0.28
C GLY A 108 27.26 9.67 -0.40
N GLU A 109 27.32 8.52 0.29
CA GLU A 109 26.87 7.23 -0.24
C GLU A 109 25.50 6.83 0.33
N ALA A 110 24.63 6.32 -0.55
CA ALA A 110 23.31 5.81 -0.17
C ALA A 110 23.36 4.33 0.21
N LEU A 111 22.91 4.02 1.42
CA LEU A 111 22.89 2.69 2.01
C LEU A 111 21.44 2.23 2.21
N PHE A 112 21.00 1.25 1.42
CA PHE A 112 19.65 0.67 1.47
C PHE A 112 19.64 -0.60 2.32
N ASN A 113 18.61 -0.75 3.16
CA ASN A 113 18.36 -1.98 3.91
C ASN A 113 17.00 -2.57 3.50
N LYS A 114 17.04 -3.67 2.76
CA LYS A 114 15.81 -4.35 2.31
C LYS A 114 14.94 -4.87 3.46
N ASN A 115 15.53 -5.15 4.62
CA ASN A 115 14.79 -5.64 5.78
C ASN A 115 13.96 -4.55 6.48
N GLU A 116 14.19 -3.28 6.15
CA GLU A 116 13.46 -2.14 6.69
C GLU A 116 12.33 -1.67 5.77
N GLU A 117 12.14 -2.34 4.63
CA GLU A 117 11.02 -2.08 3.73
C GLU A 117 9.68 -2.23 4.44
N LYS A 118 8.76 -1.32 4.12
CA LYS A 118 7.42 -1.35 4.70
C LYS A 118 6.36 -1.21 3.60
N VAL A 119 5.39 -2.11 3.64
CA VAL A 119 4.14 -1.99 2.87
C VAL A 119 3.04 -1.56 3.83
N ILE A 120 2.39 -0.44 3.54
CA ILE A 120 1.24 0.07 4.29
C ILE A 120 0.00 -0.11 3.43
N TYR A 121 -0.93 -0.94 3.89
CA TYR A 121 -2.22 -1.11 3.22
C TYR A 121 -3.19 0.00 3.63
N LYS A 122 -3.66 0.77 2.64
CA LYS A 122 -4.61 1.87 2.87
C LYS A 122 -6.01 1.31 3.13
N PRO A 123 -6.74 1.86 4.12
CA PRO A 123 -8.15 1.58 4.22
C PRO A 123 -8.92 2.34 3.13
N PHE A 124 -10.06 1.79 2.71
CA PHE A 124 -10.94 2.37 1.70
C PHE A 124 -12.36 2.56 2.26
N ILE A 125 -12.99 3.69 1.89
CA ILE A 125 -14.35 4.04 2.31
C ILE A 125 -15.27 4.05 1.08
N ARG A 126 -16.25 3.16 1.06
CA ARG A 126 -17.35 3.17 0.08
C ARG A 126 -18.64 3.62 0.76
N VAL A 127 -19.35 4.53 0.13
CA VAL A 127 -20.66 4.99 0.59
C VAL A 127 -21.69 4.60 -0.46
N SER A 128 -22.80 4.02 -0.02
CA SER A 128 -23.91 3.65 -0.88
C SER A 128 -25.21 3.87 -0.13
N ALA A 129 -26.03 4.80 -0.62
CA ALA A 129 -27.19 5.31 0.11
C ALA A 129 -26.78 5.77 1.53
N ASP A 130 -27.39 5.22 2.56
CA ASP A 130 -27.14 5.49 3.97
C ASP A 130 -26.15 4.51 4.61
N MET A 131 -25.47 3.67 3.82
CA MET A 131 -24.48 2.71 4.30
C MET A 131 -23.04 3.16 4.03
N VAL A 132 -22.19 3.03 5.05
CA VAL A 132 -20.75 3.21 4.98
C VAL A 132 -20.06 1.87 5.10
N PHE A 133 -19.24 1.52 4.11
CA PHE A 133 -18.41 0.33 4.11
C PHE A 133 -16.94 0.73 4.26
N VAL A 134 -16.26 0.12 5.21
CA VAL A 134 -14.82 0.28 5.44
C VAL A 134 -14.13 -1.05 5.21
N SER A 135 -13.07 -1.05 4.39
CA SER A 135 -12.25 -2.23 4.11
C SER A 135 -10.76 -1.91 4.16
N LYS A 136 -9.95 -2.79 4.76
CA LYS A 136 -8.47 -2.72 4.75
C LYS A 136 -7.90 -4.13 4.67
N LEU A 137 -6.87 -4.33 3.84
CA LEU A 137 -6.02 -5.53 3.93
C LEU A 137 -5.14 -5.44 5.18
N ALA A 138 -5.13 -6.48 6.01
CA ALA A 138 -4.52 -6.46 7.34
C ALA A 138 -3.56 -7.64 7.55
N ILE A 139 -2.93 -8.13 6.47
CA ILE A 139 -1.90 -9.18 6.53
C ILE A 139 -0.67 -8.71 7.33
N ASP A 140 -0.43 -7.40 7.35
CA ASP A 140 0.59 -6.73 8.17
C ASP A 140 0.26 -6.75 9.68
N GLY A 141 -0.98 -7.11 10.05
CA GLY A 141 -1.46 -7.04 11.42
C GLY A 141 -1.61 -5.62 11.97
N GLU A 142 -1.45 -4.59 11.12
CA GLU A 142 -1.54 -3.19 11.53
C GLU A 142 -3.00 -2.86 11.86
N PRO A 143 -3.27 -2.33 13.07
CA PRO A 143 -4.63 -2.03 13.49
C PRO A 143 -5.24 -0.89 12.68
N LEU A 144 -6.57 -0.89 12.62
CA LEU A 144 -7.37 0.19 12.07
C LEU A 144 -8.21 0.81 13.18
N ASP A 145 -7.97 2.10 13.44
CA ASP A 145 -8.82 2.93 14.29
C ASP A 145 -9.91 3.58 13.40
N ILE A 146 -11.17 3.41 13.77
CA ILE A 146 -12.33 3.93 13.04
C ILE A 146 -13.11 4.86 13.96
N GLU A 147 -13.32 6.09 13.50
CA GLU A 147 -14.22 7.06 14.12
C GLU A 147 -15.25 7.54 13.09
N ILE A 148 -16.50 7.63 13.51
CA ILE A 148 -17.55 8.32 12.74
C ILE A 148 -18.09 9.46 13.60
N LEU A 149 -18.01 10.66 13.06
CA LEU A 149 -18.53 11.87 13.66
C LEU A 149 -19.84 12.26 12.97
N PHE A 150 -20.78 12.82 13.74
CA PHE A 150 -21.99 13.43 13.22
C PHE A 150 -22.06 14.90 13.64
N THR A 151 -22.32 15.78 12.67
CA THR A 151 -22.53 17.21 12.89
C THR A 151 -23.96 17.56 12.48
N PRO A 152 -24.85 17.92 13.43
CA PRO A 152 -26.20 18.38 13.09
C PRO A 152 -26.17 19.62 12.19
N LYS A 153 -27.13 19.75 11.25
CA LYS A 153 -27.17 20.83 10.24
C LYS A 153 -27.03 22.26 10.79
N ASN A 154 -27.52 22.51 12.01
CA ASN A 154 -27.50 23.83 12.65
C ASN A 154 -26.50 23.89 13.82
N SER A 155 -25.47 23.05 13.81
CA SER A 155 -24.45 22.96 14.86
C SER A 155 -23.06 23.05 14.24
N MET A 156 -22.13 23.68 14.95
CA MET A 156 -20.69 23.60 14.63
C MET A 156 -20.00 22.45 15.38
N ASN A 157 -20.68 21.85 16.36
CA ASN A 157 -20.14 20.79 17.18
C ASN A 157 -20.49 19.42 16.60
N SER A 158 -19.45 18.60 16.43
CA SER A 158 -19.58 17.20 16.06
C SER A 158 -19.61 16.30 17.30
N THR A 159 -20.31 15.18 17.22
CA THR A 159 -20.30 14.12 18.24
C THR A 159 -19.77 12.83 17.64
N VAL A 160 -18.94 12.11 18.38
CA VAL A 160 -18.51 10.75 18.01
C VAL A 160 -19.69 9.80 18.16
N VAL A 161 -20.13 9.19 17.07
CA VAL A 161 -21.22 8.19 17.06
C VAL A 161 -20.70 6.75 16.91
N VAL A 162 -19.47 6.58 16.42
CA VAL A 162 -18.75 5.30 16.38
C VAL A 162 -17.29 5.54 16.77
N SER A 163 -16.74 4.66 17.60
CA SER A 163 -15.31 4.58 17.89
C SER A 163 -14.92 3.12 18.12
N GLU A 164 -14.08 2.57 17.25
CA GLU A 164 -13.55 1.22 17.43
C GLU A 164 -12.10 1.10 16.94
N LYS A 165 -11.36 0.17 17.56
CA LYS A 165 -10.01 -0.21 17.17
C LYS A 165 -10.00 -1.70 16.86
N ILE A 166 -9.62 -2.04 15.64
CA ILE A 166 -9.70 -3.41 15.13
C ILE A 166 -8.31 -3.88 14.77
N LYS A 167 -7.95 -5.08 15.21
CA LYS A 167 -6.76 -5.80 14.76
C LYS A 167 -7.20 -7.12 14.14
N ASN A 168 -6.73 -7.39 12.94
CA ASN A 168 -6.95 -8.65 12.22
C ASN A 168 -5.63 -9.03 11.52
N LYS A 169 -5.45 -10.30 11.16
CA LYS A 169 -4.26 -10.83 10.47
C LYS A 169 -4.49 -11.18 8.99
N ASP A 170 -5.68 -10.89 8.47
CA ASP A 170 -6.06 -11.13 7.08
C ASP A 170 -6.66 -9.85 6.49
N LYS A 171 -7.87 -9.49 6.89
CA LYS A 171 -8.55 -8.27 6.44
C LYS A 171 -9.49 -7.71 7.50
N ILE A 172 -9.80 -6.42 7.38
CA ILE A 172 -10.77 -5.71 8.22
C ILE A 172 -11.90 -5.24 7.30
N GLU A 173 -13.13 -5.62 7.63
CA GLU A 173 -14.34 -5.22 6.93
C GLU A 173 -15.39 -4.77 7.96
N ARG A 174 -16.01 -3.61 7.71
CA ARG A 174 -17.08 -3.04 8.54
C ARG A 174 -18.14 -2.39 7.67
N ALA A 175 -19.38 -2.44 8.16
CA ALA A 175 -20.51 -1.78 7.56
C ALA A 175 -21.28 -1.01 8.66
N TYR A 176 -21.57 0.25 8.41
CA TYR A 176 -22.31 1.11 9.33
C TYR A 176 -23.52 1.69 8.62
N GLN A 177 -24.67 1.60 9.28
CA GLN A 177 -25.90 2.26 8.89
C GLN A 177 -25.91 3.68 9.44
N LEU A 178 -25.92 4.68 8.58
CA LEU A 178 -26.11 6.07 8.96
C LEU A 178 -27.60 6.34 9.17
N SER A 179 -27.93 7.16 10.16
CA SER A 179 -29.30 7.56 10.41
C SER A 179 -29.69 8.70 9.47
N SER A 180 -30.79 8.52 8.74
CA SER A 180 -31.42 9.58 7.94
C SER A 180 -32.45 10.40 8.74
N ALA A 181 -32.69 10.06 10.01
CA ALA A 181 -33.73 10.65 10.83
C ALA A 181 -33.44 12.12 11.22
N ARG A 182 -32.17 12.55 11.21
CA ARG A 182 -31.78 13.93 11.55
C ARG A 182 -30.89 14.50 10.45
N PRO A 183 -31.18 15.72 9.96
CA PRO A 183 -30.32 16.36 8.98
C PRO A 183 -28.98 16.76 9.61
N GLY A 184 -27.90 16.42 8.93
CA GLY A 184 -26.53 16.73 9.33
C GLY A 184 -25.52 16.06 8.41
N GLU A 185 -24.24 16.23 8.72
CA GLU A 185 -23.13 15.68 7.96
C GLU A 185 -22.43 14.60 8.79
N TYR A 186 -21.98 13.55 8.11
CA TYR A 186 -21.12 12.54 8.72
C TYR A 186 -19.68 12.71 8.27
N GLN A 187 -18.72 12.46 9.16
CA GLN A 187 -17.31 12.37 8.82
C GLN A 187 -16.76 11.03 9.31
N VAL A 188 -16.28 10.23 8.38
CA VAL A 188 -15.58 8.98 8.67
C VAL A 188 -14.09 9.27 8.73
N ILE A 189 -13.43 8.92 9.83
CA ILE A 189 -12.00 9.10 10.06
C ILE A 189 -11.39 7.74 10.36
N LEU A 190 -10.42 7.35 9.53
CA LEU A 190 -9.70 6.09 9.65
C LEU A 190 -8.23 6.39 9.94
N ARG A 191 -7.64 5.71 10.92
CA ARG A 191 -6.22 5.84 11.25
C ARG A 191 -5.53 4.49 11.30
N THR A 192 -4.37 4.38 10.66
CA THR A 192 -3.55 3.17 10.61
C THR A 192 -2.13 3.54 10.20
N ALA A 193 -1.10 2.85 10.72
CA ALA A 193 0.31 3.12 10.41
C ALA A 193 0.72 4.60 10.52
N GLY A 194 0.18 5.33 11.49
CA GLY A 194 0.44 6.76 11.69
C GLY A 194 -0.18 7.70 10.64
N ARG A 195 -1.01 7.17 9.73
CA ARG A 195 -1.69 7.93 8.66
C ARG A 195 -3.17 8.08 8.97
N ARG A 196 -3.77 9.16 8.45
CA ARG A 196 -5.19 9.51 8.59
C ARG A 196 -5.83 9.56 7.21
N PHE A 197 -6.97 8.90 7.07
CA PHE A 197 -7.81 8.90 5.87
C PHE A 197 -9.21 9.34 6.28
N GLU A 198 -9.84 10.21 5.51
CA GLU A 198 -11.15 10.75 5.88
C GLU A 198 -12.08 10.96 4.69
N LYS A 199 -13.38 10.89 4.98
CA LYS A 199 -14.44 11.19 4.01
C LYS A 199 -15.61 11.86 4.71
N LYS A 200 -16.03 13.01 4.18
CA LYS A 200 -17.30 13.64 4.53
C LYS A 200 -18.43 13.06 3.67
N ILE A 201 -19.60 12.90 4.27
CA ILE A 201 -20.80 12.31 3.68
C ILE A 201 -21.96 13.26 3.91
#